data_AF-A0A2V9S3F2-F1
#
_entry.id   AF-A0A2V9S3F2-F1
#
_cell.length_a   1.000
_cell.length_b   1.000
_cell.length_c   1.000
_cell.angle_alpha   90.00
_cell.angle_beta   90.00
_cell.angle_gamma   90.00
#
_symmetry.space_group_name_H-M   'P 1'
#
loop_
_entity.id
_entity.type
_entity.pdbx_description
1 polymer ?
#
loop_
_entity_poly.entity_id
_entity_poly.type
_entity_poly.pdbx_seq_one_letter_code
_entity_poly.pdbx_strand_id
1 'polypeptide(L)'
;MFLLTIVYCLSGVPFASAQEAPSATPGPPAASRPATGSAPAGPPLIPVGPLGDLDQLFIDSYTARRADFVLQSTPYIVVSGSNLILHRNGQKESARVIPDLYHALKDVAHLPFTIYLPLSPVAGSGGTLNDAAAAKLQTLVTRIQAARGVLKTSGYTAEELARQTQVVDESEALGFPDPGKTAD
;
A
#
# COMPACT_ATOMS: atom_id res chain seq x y z
N MET A 1 9.19 1.97 2.31
CA MET A 1 7.93 2.52 1.78
C MET A 1 8.05 4.03 1.82
N PHE A 2 8.50 4.65 0.74
CA PHE A 2 8.65 6.11 0.68
C PHE A 2 7.26 6.75 0.64
N LEU A 3 6.92 7.55 1.65
CA LEU A 3 5.73 8.40 1.64
C LEU A 3 5.98 9.53 0.62
N LEU A 4 5.44 9.40 -0.58
CA LEU A 4 5.34 10.50 -1.53
C LEU A 4 4.14 11.35 -1.11
N THR A 5 4.36 12.35 -0.26
CA THR A 5 3.34 13.34 0.09
C THR A 5 3.22 14.34 -1.05
N ILE A 6 2.22 14.16 -1.92
CA ILE A 6 1.88 15.15 -2.95
C ILE A 6 0.97 16.21 -2.31
N VAL A 7 1.48 17.44 -2.20
CA VAL A 7 0.72 18.60 -1.72
C VAL A 7 0.13 19.31 -2.92
N TYR A 8 -1.19 19.26 -3.09
CA TYR A 8 -1.90 20.10 -4.05
C TYR A 8 -2.41 21.37 -3.34
N CYS A 9 -2.01 22.54 -3.85
CA CYS A 9 -2.59 23.82 -3.48
C CYS A 9 -3.84 24.05 -4.34
N LEU A 10 -5.01 24.09 -3.71
CA LEU A 10 -6.27 24.39 -4.40
C LEU A 10 -6.47 25.90 -4.48
N SER A 11 -6.28 26.48 -5.66
CA SER A 11 -6.78 27.82 -5.97
C SER A 11 -8.27 27.75 -6.32
N GLY A 12 -9.13 28.10 -5.36
CA GLY A 12 -10.38 28.83 -5.59
C GLY A 12 -11.55 28.16 -6.33
N VAL A 13 -12.00 26.96 -5.92
CA VAL A 13 -13.30 26.42 -6.37
C VAL A 13 -14.27 26.30 -5.18
N PRO A 14 -15.49 26.87 -5.24
CA PRO A 14 -16.46 26.74 -4.16
C PRO A 14 -17.08 25.33 -4.16
N PHE A 15 -16.98 24.63 -3.03
CA PHE A 15 -17.66 23.34 -2.81
C PHE A 15 -19.06 23.58 -2.21
N ALA A 16 -20.06 22.95 -2.80
CA ALA A 16 -21.44 22.92 -2.32
C ALA A 16 -21.55 22.06 -1.05
N SER A 17 -22.31 22.57 -0.08
CA SER A 17 -22.55 21.95 1.22
C SER A 17 -23.38 20.69 1.09
N ALA A 18 -22.86 19.55 1.55
CA ALA A 18 -23.62 18.31 1.71
C ALA A 18 -24.11 18.16 3.16
N GLN A 19 -25.32 17.64 3.28
CA GLN A 19 -26.18 17.61 4.45
C GLN A 19 -25.74 16.56 5.49
N GLU A 20 -25.89 16.92 6.77
CA GLU A 20 -25.52 16.16 7.96
C GLU A 20 -26.44 14.95 8.19
N ALA A 21 -25.85 13.79 8.49
CA ALA A 21 -26.55 12.56 8.86
C ALA A 21 -26.27 12.24 10.36
N PRO A 22 -27.23 11.61 11.07
CA PRO A 22 -27.28 11.61 12.52
C PRO A 22 -26.22 10.72 13.22
N SER A 23 -25.76 11.23 14.35
CA SER A 23 -24.76 10.68 15.26
C SER A 23 -25.11 9.29 15.80
N ALA A 24 -24.22 8.32 15.57
CA ALA A 24 -24.18 7.05 16.30
C ALA A 24 -23.14 7.15 17.44
N THR A 25 -23.57 6.86 18.66
CA THR A 25 -22.75 6.89 19.89
C THR A 25 -21.67 5.80 19.87
N PRO A 26 -20.37 6.12 20.08
CA PRO A 26 -19.33 5.09 20.23
C PRO A 26 -19.37 4.46 21.63
N GLY A 27 -19.33 3.12 21.69
CA GLY A 27 -19.12 2.37 22.93
C GLY A 27 -17.71 2.57 23.52
N PRO A 28 -17.49 2.23 24.79
CA PRO A 28 -16.25 2.51 25.51
C PRO A 28 -15.04 1.76 24.91
N PRO A 29 -13.84 2.37 24.90
CA PRO A 29 -12.64 1.73 24.36
C PRO A 29 -12.18 0.58 25.26
N ALA A 30 -11.94 -0.57 24.64
CA ALA A 30 -11.28 -1.72 25.26
C ALA A 30 -9.85 -1.34 25.69
N ALA A 31 -9.54 -1.61 26.96
CA ALA A 31 -8.23 -1.36 27.56
C ALA A 31 -7.13 -2.14 26.80
N SER A 32 -6.21 -1.42 26.18
CA SER A 32 -5.00 -2.00 25.57
C SER A 32 -3.99 -2.32 26.67
N ARG A 33 -3.62 -3.60 26.81
CA ARG A 33 -2.49 -4.03 27.67
C ARG A 33 -1.20 -3.37 27.19
N PRO A 34 -0.29 -2.95 28.10
CA PRO A 34 1.02 -2.49 27.70
C PRO A 34 1.84 -3.65 27.14
N ALA A 35 2.41 -3.45 25.95
CA ALA A 35 3.37 -4.37 25.36
C ALA A 35 4.70 -4.26 26.12
N THR A 36 4.98 -5.23 26.99
CA THR A 36 6.33 -5.49 27.51
C THR A 36 7.12 -6.24 26.44
N GLY A 37 8.08 -5.56 25.83
CA GLY A 37 8.99 -6.15 24.86
C GLY A 37 9.99 -5.12 24.35
N SER A 38 11.01 -4.80 25.16
CA SER A 38 12.17 -4.04 24.69
C SER A 38 12.95 -4.89 23.70
N ALA A 39 12.86 -4.53 22.41
CA ALA A 39 13.83 -4.98 21.42
C ALA A 39 15.22 -4.37 21.73
N PRO A 40 16.34 -5.06 21.43
CA PRO A 40 17.67 -4.50 21.63
C PRO A 40 17.83 -3.23 20.79
N ALA A 41 18.39 -2.18 21.40
CA ALA A 41 18.70 -0.93 20.73
C ALA A 41 19.69 -1.19 19.59
N GLY A 42 19.25 -0.95 18.35
CA GLY A 42 20.16 -0.86 17.21
C GLY A 42 21.15 0.29 17.39
N PRO A 43 22.17 0.40 16.52
CA PRO A 43 23.05 1.56 16.51
C PRO A 43 22.22 2.85 16.46
N PRO A 44 22.68 3.94 17.10
CA PRO A 44 21.94 5.20 17.14
C PRO A 44 21.60 5.63 15.71
N LEU A 45 20.34 6.04 15.50
CA LEU A 45 19.83 6.47 14.20
C LEU A 45 20.59 7.67 13.62
N ILE A 46 21.29 8.41 14.48
CA ILE A 46 22.14 9.55 14.15
C ILE A 46 23.58 9.20 14.56
N PRO A 47 24.58 9.28 13.66
CA PRO A 47 25.99 9.09 14.00
C PRO A 47 26.43 10.02 15.13
N VAL A 48 27.39 9.62 15.97
CA VAL A 48 27.96 10.53 16.99
C VAL A 48 29.05 11.40 16.37
N GLY A 49 29.20 12.64 16.85
CA GLY A 49 30.26 13.57 16.46
C GLY A 49 29.87 14.46 15.27
N PRO A 50 30.85 15.05 14.55
CA PRO A 50 30.60 16.12 13.58
C PRO A 50 29.60 15.76 12.46
N LEU A 51 29.52 14.49 12.06
CA LEU A 51 28.54 14.03 11.08
C LEU A 51 27.11 13.97 11.64
N GLY A 52 26.97 13.60 12.92
CA GLY A 52 25.69 13.67 13.63
C GLY A 52 25.20 15.09 13.82
N ASP A 53 26.11 16.01 14.12
CA ASP A 53 25.78 17.43 14.29
C ASP A 53 25.23 18.04 13.00
N LEU A 54 25.77 17.63 11.83
CA LEU A 54 25.25 18.05 10.53
C LEU A 54 23.88 17.45 10.22
N ASP A 55 23.67 16.18 10.53
CA ASP A 55 22.36 15.52 10.35
C ASP A 55 21.29 16.18 11.24
N GLN A 56 21.63 16.46 12.50
CA GLN A 56 20.74 17.15 13.43
C GLN A 56 20.42 18.57 12.95
N LEU A 57 21.41 19.32 12.48
CA LEU A 57 21.20 20.66 11.91
C LEU A 57 20.25 20.62 10.71
N PHE A 58 20.39 19.61 9.85
CA PHE A 58 19.47 19.41 8.72
C PHE A 58 18.04 19.12 9.20
N ILE A 59 17.87 18.17 10.14
CA ILE A 59 16.57 17.78 10.70
C ILE A 59 15.87 19.01 11.32
N ASP A 60 16.60 19.81 12.09
CA ASP A 60 16.08 21.00 12.74
C ASP A 60 15.66 22.05 11.71
N SER A 61 16.53 22.34 10.74
CA SER A 61 16.28 23.31 9.67
C SER A 61 15.07 22.92 8.82
N TYR A 62 14.97 21.65 8.44
CA TYR A 62 13.84 21.11 7.70
C TYR A 62 12.55 21.18 8.51
N THR A 63 12.61 20.80 9.79
CA THR A 63 11.44 20.80 10.68
C THR A 63 10.89 22.21 10.88
N ALA A 64 11.76 23.20 11.10
CA ALA A 64 11.40 24.60 11.19
C ALA A 64 10.73 25.09 9.89
N ARG A 65 11.38 24.86 8.74
CA ARG A 65 10.85 25.29 7.44
C ARG A 65 9.50 24.65 7.11
N ARG A 66 9.32 23.37 7.45
CA ARG A 66 8.07 22.63 7.27
C ARG A 66 6.96 23.22 8.13
N ALA A 67 7.24 23.55 9.39
CA ALA A 67 6.26 24.16 10.28
C ALA A 67 5.78 25.52 9.73
N ASP A 68 6.71 26.38 9.30
CA ASP A 68 6.39 27.68 8.69
C ASP A 68 5.57 27.53 7.42
N PHE A 69 5.99 26.60 6.54
CA PHE A 69 5.28 26.33 5.28
C PHE A 69 3.84 25.87 5.53
N VAL A 70 3.63 24.96 6.48
CA VAL A 70 2.30 24.42 6.81
C VAL A 70 1.36 25.51 7.35
N LEU A 71 1.87 26.43 8.17
CA LEU A 71 1.08 27.55 8.68
C LEU A 71 0.65 28.52 7.56
N GLN A 72 1.53 28.75 6.58
CA GLN A 72 1.29 29.70 5.48
C GLN A 72 0.51 29.11 4.30
N SER A 73 0.49 27.78 4.15
CA SER A 73 -0.01 27.11 2.94
C SER A 73 -1.38 26.46 3.11
N THR A 74 -2.25 27.05 3.95
CA THR A 74 -3.62 26.56 4.14
C THR A 74 -4.58 27.20 3.11
N PRO A 75 -5.52 26.43 2.51
CA PRO A 75 -5.75 24.99 2.69
C PRO A 75 -4.79 24.11 1.89
N TYR A 76 -4.46 22.93 2.43
CA TYR A 76 -3.74 21.88 1.70
C TYR A 76 -4.33 20.49 1.97
N ILE A 77 -4.10 19.56 1.06
CA ILE A 77 -4.54 18.17 1.18
C ILE A 77 -3.32 17.25 1.31
N VAL A 78 -3.40 16.30 2.23
CA VAL A 78 -2.44 15.20 2.40
C VAL A 78 -3.09 13.91 1.93
N VAL A 79 -2.42 13.21 1.01
CA VAL A 79 -2.78 11.83 0.66
C VAL A 79 -2.12 10.88 1.65
N SER A 80 -2.91 10.11 2.39
CA SER A 80 -2.43 9.11 3.35
C SER A 80 -3.14 7.79 3.13
N GLY A 81 -2.47 6.88 2.41
CA GLY A 81 -3.04 5.59 2.04
C GLY A 81 -4.33 5.75 1.23
N SER A 82 -5.46 5.30 1.81
CA SER A 82 -6.79 5.41 1.18
C SER A 82 -7.54 6.70 1.53
N ASN A 83 -6.92 7.61 2.29
CA ASN A 83 -7.57 8.81 2.79
C ASN A 83 -6.98 10.08 2.16
N LEU A 84 -7.86 11.05 1.93
CA LEU A 84 -7.47 12.46 1.76
C LEU A 84 -7.74 13.19 3.07
N ILE A 85 -6.75 13.93 3.55
CA ILE A 85 -6.85 14.72 4.77
C ILE A 85 -6.74 16.19 4.35
N LEU A 86 -7.82 16.93 4.43
CA LEU A 86 -7.86 18.38 4.23
C LEU A 86 -7.40 19.07 5.52
N HIS A 87 -6.41 19.93 5.40
CA HIS A 87 -5.94 20.82 6.44
C HIS A 87 -6.39 22.26 6.14
N ARG A 88 -7.30 22.79 6.94
CA ARG A 88 -7.88 24.13 6.75
C ARG A 88 -8.13 24.80 8.09
N ASN A 89 -7.65 26.04 8.27
CA ASN A 89 -7.88 26.84 9.50
C ASN A 89 -7.47 26.10 10.80
N GLY A 90 -6.36 25.36 10.76
CA GLY A 90 -5.90 24.55 11.89
C GLY A 90 -6.71 23.26 12.15
N GLN A 91 -7.77 23.01 11.40
CA GLN A 91 -8.59 21.81 11.48
C GLN A 91 -8.16 20.77 10.44
N LYS A 92 -8.48 19.51 10.74
CA LYS A 92 -8.25 18.36 9.85
C LYS A 92 -9.57 17.65 9.57
N GLU A 93 -9.90 17.49 8.30
CA GLU A 93 -11.04 16.71 7.83
C GLU A 93 -10.49 15.54 7.02
N SER A 94 -10.86 14.30 7.36
CA SER A 94 -10.36 13.09 6.69
C SER A 94 -11.51 12.36 6.00
N ALA A 95 -11.33 12.04 4.72
CA ALA A 95 -12.27 11.24 3.95
C ALA A 95 -11.55 10.04 3.31
N ARG A 96 -12.12 8.84 3.45
CA ARG A 96 -11.68 7.66 2.71
C ARG A 96 -12.16 7.79 1.26
N VAL A 97 -11.23 7.87 0.32
CA VAL A 97 -11.53 8.09 -1.11
C VAL A 97 -11.23 6.88 -1.98
N ILE A 98 -10.43 5.93 -1.50
CA ILE A 98 -10.14 4.69 -2.21
C ILE A 98 -10.99 3.56 -1.61
N PRO A 99 -11.96 3.02 -2.37
CA PRO A 99 -12.84 1.95 -1.89
C PRO A 99 -12.10 0.61 -1.83
N ASP A 100 -12.63 -0.34 -1.03
CA ASP A 100 -12.06 -1.69 -0.93
C ASP A 100 -12.05 -2.43 -2.28
N LEU A 101 -13.04 -2.17 -3.14
CA LEU A 101 -13.11 -2.74 -4.49
C LEU A 101 -11.87 -2.38 -5.34
N TYR A 102 -11.37 -1.15 -5.23
CA TYR A 102 -10.14 -0.75 -5.94
C TYR A 102 -8.93 -1.60 -5.49
N HIS A 103 -8.80 -1.85 -4.19
CA HIS A 103 -7.70 -2.67 -3.68
C HIS A 103 -7.82 -4.11 -4.16
N ALA A 104 -9.03 -4.67 -4.16
CA ALA A 104 -9.28 -6.01 -4.67
C ALA A 104 -8.90 -6.15 -6.16
N LEU A 105 -9.34 -5.19 -7.00
CA LEU A 105 -8.98 -5.15 -8.42
C LEU A 105 -7.46 -5.02 -8.63
N LYS A 106 -6.82 -4.11 -7.88
CA LYS A 106 -5.38 -3.86 -7.95
C LYS A 106 -4.56 -5.09 -7.53
N ASP A 107 -4.99 -5.79 -6.49
CA ASP A 107 -4.25 -6.94 -5.95
C ASP A 107 -4.22 -8.10 -6.96
N VAL A 108 -5.33 -8.34 -7.68
CA VAL A 108 -5.36 -9.32 -8.78
C VAL A 108 -4.50 -8.85 -9.96
N ALA A 109 -4.53 -7.56 -10.31
CA ALA A 109 -3.72 -7.00 -11.39
C ALA A 109 -2.19 -7.14 -11.14
N HIS A 110 -1.75 -7.30 -9.90
CA HIS A 110 -0.35 -7.54 -9.55
C HIS A 110 0.11 -8.99 -9.75
N LEU A 111 -0.79 -9.95 -9.95
CA LEU A 111 -0.42 -11.38 -10.06
C LEU A 111 0.60 -11.65 -11.18
N PRO A 112 0.40 -11.20 -12.43
CA PRO A 112 1.34 -11.49 -13.51
C PRO A 112 2.75 -10.95 -13.22
N PHE A 113 2.83 -9.74 -12.66
CA PHE A 113 4.12 -9.15 -12.31
C PHE A 113 4.78 -9.87 -11.12
N THR A 114 4.00 -10.35 -10.17
CA THR A 114 4.49 -11.13 -9.03
C THR A 114 5.12 -12.45 -9.48
N ILE A 115 4.59 -13.08 -10.53
CA ILE A 115 5.17 -14.27 -11.19
C ILE A 115 6.44 -13.90 -11.96
N TYR A 116 6.41 -12.79 -12.70
CA TYR A 116 7.55 -12.35 -13.51
C TYR A 116 8.82 -12.12 -12.67
N LEU A 117 8.71 -11.50 -11.48
CA LEU A 117 9.86 -11.13 -10.66
C LEU A 117 10.84 -12.29 -10.37
N PRO A 118 10.41 -13.46 -9.83
CA PRO A 118 11.32 -14.59 -9.61
C PRO A 118 11.81 -15.26 -10.91
N LEU A 119 11.08 -15.15 -12.02
CA LEU A 119 11.47 -15.74 -13.31
C LEU A 119 12.45 -14.86 -14.10
N SER A 120 12.36 -13.53 -13.94
CA SER A 120 13.13 -12.56 -14.73
C SER A 120 14.66 -12.77 -14.73
N PRO A 121 15.33 -13.20 -13.64
CA PRO A 121 16.79 -13.37 -13.66
C PRO A 121 17.26 -14.56 -14.50
N VAL A 122 16.39 -15.54 -14.75
CA VAL A 122 16.70 -16.75 -15.53
C VAL A 122 16.07 -16.75 -16.92
N ALA A 123 15.22 -15.75 -17.20
CA ALA A 123 14.60 -15.58 -18.50
C ALA A 123 15.66 -15.33 -19.58
N GLY A 124 15.63 -16.12 -20.66
CA GLY A 124 16.51 -15.96 -21.82
C GLY A 124 17.96 -16.45 -21.63
N SER A 125 18.38 -16.84 -20.42
CA SER A 125 19.72 -17.38 -20.16
C SER A 125 19.76 -18.91 -20.12
N GLY A 126 18.60 -19.58 -20.14
CA GLY A 126 18.51 -21.04 -19.94
C GLY A 126 18.91 -21.48 -18.53
N GLY A 127 19.08 -20.54 -17.59
CA GLY A 127 19.41 -20.82 -16.21
C GLY A 127 18.26 -21.51 -15.46
N THR A 128 18.61 -22.27 -14.43
CA THR A 128 17.63 -22.90 -13.54
C THR A 128 17.21 -21.94 -12.43
N LEU A 129 15.96 -22.02 -12.00
CA LEU A 129 15.51 -21.34 -10.79
C LEU A 129 16.27 -21.87 -9.58
N ASN A 130 16.71 -20.97 -8.70
CA ASN A 130 17.22 -21.37 -7.40
C ASN A 130 16.05 -21.75 -6.45
N ASP A 131 16.36 -22.47 -5.38
CA ASP A 131 15.37 -22.99 -4.43
C ASP A 131 14.52 -21.87 -3.82
N ALA A 132 15.10 -20.70 -3.56
CA ALA A 132 14.38 -19.56 -3.01
C ALA A 132 13.34 -19.00 -4.00
N ALA A 133 13.67 -18.93 -5.29
CA ALA A 133 12.74 -18.50 -6.33
C ALA A 133 11.64 -19.56 -6.55
N ALA A 134 11.99 -20.84 -6.57
CA ALA A 134 11.04 -21.95 -6.66
C ALA A 134 10.06 -21.95 -5.48
N ALA A 135 10.54 -21.78 -4.24
CA ALA A 135 9.70 -21.72 -3.05
C ALA A 135 8.75 -20.50 -3.06
N LYS A 136 9.20 -19.36 -3.58
CA LYS A 136 8.35 -18.17 -3.76
C LYS A 136 7.22 -18.42 -4.76
N LEU A 137 7.51 -19.06 -5.89
CA LEU A 137 6.51 -19.42 -6.89
C LEU A 137 5.51 -20.45 -6.33
N GLN A 138 5.98 -21.46 -5.59
CA GLN A 138 5.09 -22.42 -4.94
C GLN A 138 4.16 -21.73 -3.93
N THR A 139 4.69 -20.81 -3.12
CA THR A 139 3.90 -20.02 -2.18
C THR A 139 2.86 -19.16 -2.91
N LEU A 140 3.24 -18.59 -4.07
CA LEU A 140 2.36 -17.78 -4.88
C LEU A 140 1.19 -18.60 -5.43
N VAL A 141 1.42 -19.81 -5.93
CA VAL A 141 0.36 -20.72 -6.41
C VAL A 141 -0.67 -20.98 -5.30
N THR A 142 -0.23 -21.33 -4.09
CA THR A 142 -1.15 -21.55 -2.96
C THR A 142 -1.99 -20.32 -2.66
N ARG A 143 -1.41 -19.12 -2.77
CA ARG A 143 -2.12 -17.85 -2.55
C ARG A 143 -3.10 -17.52 -3.67
N ILE A 144 -2.75 -17.79 -4.93
CA ILE A 144 -3.63 -17.63 -6.09
C ILE A 144 -4.87 -18.52 -5.93
N GLN A 145 -4.68 -19.78 -5.53
CA GLN A 145 -5.78 -20.72 -5.31
C GLN A 145 -6.71 -20.27 -4.18
N ALA A 146 -6.15 -19.80 -3.07
CA ALA A 146 -6.94 -19.23 -1.97
C ALA A 146 -7.71 -17.97 -2.42
N ALA A 147 -7.07 -17.09 -3.19
CA ALA A 147 -7.69 -15.88 -3.73
C ALA A 147 -8.84 -16.20 -4.68
N ARG A 148 -8.69 -17.22 -5.55
CA ARG A 148 -9.76 -17.69 -6.44
C ARG A 148 -11.04 -18.03 -5.67
N GLY A 149 -10.90 -18.66 -4.49
CA GLY A 149 -12.03 -19.06 -3.64
C GLY A 149 -12.90 -17.89 -3.16
N VAL A 150 -12.37 -16.67 -3.11
CA VAL A 150 -13.07 -15.50 -2.56
C VAL A 150 -13.47 -14.46 -3.61
N LEU A 151 -13.07 -14.60 -4.88
CA LEU A 151 -13.35 -13.62 -5.94
C LEU A 151 -14.85 -13.30 -6.06
N LYS A 152 -15.72 -14.32 -5.97
CA LYS A 152 -17.17 -14.15 -6.12
C LYS A 152 -17.80 -13.29 -5.00
N THR A 153 -17.13 -13.18 -3.85
CA THR A 153 -17.60 -12.43 -2.69
C THR A 153 -16.93 -11.06 -2.53
N SER A 154 -16.06 -10.66 -3.47
CA SER A 154 -15.26 -9.42 -3.38
C SER A 154 -15.97 -8.16 -3.88
N GLY A 155 -17.28 -8.21 -4.15
CA GLY A 155 -18.08 -7.04 -4.56
C GLY A 155 -17.90 -6.61 -6.02
N TYR A 156 -17.33 -7.48 -6.87
CA TYR A 156 -17.21 -7.24 -8.30
C TYR A 156 -18.57 -7.22 -9.01
N THR A 157 -18.68 -6.41 -10.05
CA THR A 157 -19.68 -6.61 -11.11
C THR A 157 -19.43 -7.92 -11.85
N ALA A 158 -20.40 -8.38 -12.65
CA ALA A 158 -20.25 -9.62 -13.42
C ALA A 158 -19.09 -9.55 -14.43
N GLU A 159 -18.91 -8.39 -15.07
CA GLU A 159 -17.81 -8.15 -16.02
C GLU A 159 -16.45 -8.12 -15.32
N GLU A 160 -16.34 -7.40 -14.20
CA GLU A 160 -15.11 -7.37 -13.40
C GLU A 160 -14.75 -8.77 -12.88
N LEU A 161 -15.73 -9.52 -12.38
CA LEU A 161 -15.51 -10.89 -11.91
C LEU A 161 -14.97 -11.77 -13.03
N ALA A 162 -15.59 -11.73 -14.21
CA ALA A 162 -15.11 -12.49 -15.37
C ALA A 162 -13.66 -12.12 -15.72
N ARG A 163 -13.33 -10.83 -15.69
CA ARG A 163 -11.96 -10.37 -15.97
C ARG A 163 -10.96 -10.77 -14.88
N GLN A 164 -11.31 -10.64 -13.60
CA GLN A 164 -10.42 -11.03 -12.49
C GLN A 164 -10.19 -12.55 -12.47
N THR A 165 -11.24 -13.34 -12.75
CA THR A 165 -11.11 -14.80 -12.91
C THR A 165 -10.16 -15.13 -14.05
N GLN A 166 -10.29 -14.49 -15.21
CA GLN A 166 -9.36 -14.70 -16.33
C GLN A 166 -7.91 -14.42 -15.94
N VAL A 167 -7.62 -13.30 -15.26
CA VAL A 167 -6.25 -12.96 -14.85
C VAL A 167 -5.69 -14.00 -13.87
N VAL A 168 -6.51 -14.45 -12.92
CA VAL A 168 -6.14 -15.49 -11.95
C VAL A 168 -5.85 -16.83 -12.63
N ASP A 169 -6.70 -17.23 -13.58
CA ASP A 169 -6.58 -18.48 -14.32
C ASP A 169 -5.34 -18.49 -15.23
N GLU A 170 -5.10 -17.40 -15.97
CA GLU A 170 -3.91 -17.24 -16.80
C GLU A 170 -2.62 -17.19 -15.94
N SER A 171 -2.68 -16.52 -14.78
CA SER A 171 -1.55 -16.46 -13.85
C SER A 171 -1.21 -17.83 -13.26
N GLU A 172 -2.20 -18.65 -12.90
CA GLU A 172 -1.95 -20.01 -12.43
C GLU A 172 -1.37 -20.89 -13.53
N ALA A 173 -1.85 -20.75 -14.78
CA ALA A 173 -1.33 -21.50 -15.93
C ALA A 173 0.14 -21.16 -16.24
N LEU A 174 0.59 -19.93 -15.96
CA LEU A 174 2.00 -19.54 -16.04
C LEU A 174 2.85 -20.11 -14.90
N GLY A 175 2.20 -20.48 -13.79
CA GLY A 175 2.86 -20.88 -12.55
C GLY A 175 3.70 -22.12 -12.69
N PHE A 176 3.19 -23.19 -13.31
CA PHE A 176 3.92 -24.43 -13.56
C PHE A 176 3.26 -25.26 -14.67
N PRO A 177 4.02 -25.96 -15.54
CA PRO A 177 3.45 -26.99 -16.39
C PRO A 177 2.80 -28.08 -15.53
N ASP A 178 1.63 -28.54 -15.97
CA ASP A 178 0.98 -29.74 -15.46
C ASP A 178 2.01 -30.88 -15.43
N PRO A 179 2.24 -31.59 -14.30
CA PRO A 179 3.26 -32.66 -14.22
C PRO A 179 3.04 -33.85 -15.19
N GLY A 180 2.05 -33.78 -16.09
CA GLY A 180 1.82 -34.73 -17.16
C GLY A 180 1.68 -34.13 -18.57
N LYS A 181 1.95 -32.84 -18.79
CA LYS A 181 1.80 -32.21 -20.11
C LYS A 181 3.13 -31.63 -20.59
N THR A 182 3.76 -32.33 -21.53
CA THR A 182 4.91 -31.82 -22.28
C THR A 182 4.48 -30.59 -23.08
N ALA A 183 5.34 -29.57 -23.12
CA ALA A 183 5.20 -28.48 -24.05
C ALA A 183 5.51 -29.02 -25.46
N ASP A 184 4.46 -29.14 -26.28
CA ASP A 184 4.58 -29.32 -27.73
C ASP A 184 4.87 -27.98 -28.42
#